data_AF-A0A7G1IA56-F1
#
_entry.id   AF-A0A7G1IA56-F1
#
_cell.length_a   1.000
_cell.length_b   1.000
_cell.length_c   1.000
_cell.angle_alpha   90.00
_cell.angle_beta   90.00
_cell.angle_gamma   90.00
#
_symmetry.space_group_name_H-M   'P 1'
#
loop_
_entity.id
_entity.type
_entity.pdbx_description
1 polymer ?
#
loop_
_entity_poly.entity_id
_entity_poly.type
_entity_poly.pdbx_seq_one_letter_code
_entity_poly.pdbx_strand_id
1 'polypeptide(L)'
;MYALINTYRVALPLHPEYRTMPMVWYIPPLSPVVDAVSRDGHDGEELGNLFGALEALRIPMQYLAELFTAGDTAVVEGVLRRLAAMRSYMRDINLGRETQPHIPESVGMTEEQIYEMYRLLAIAKYEERYVIPTAFSPQARELEQMGCSLTGDGGPGMYEDGGPVPVSVETFHAQQRSTQVDLLTWDGDQPPVGMFPEKQQR
;
A
#
# COMPACT_ATOMS: atom_id res chain seq x y z
N MET A 1 2.46 5.29 -3.65
CA MET A 1 2.68 3.85 -3.35
C MET A 1 2.84 3.01 -4.62
N TYR A 2 1.80 2.85 -5.44
CA TYR A 2 1.81 1.98 -6.64
C TYR A 2 3.01 2.23 -7.56
N ALA A 3 3.34 3.49 -7.85
CA ALA A 3 4.47 3.83 -8.71
C ALA A 3 5.82 3.29 -8.18
N LEU A 4 6.06 3.35 -6.86
CA LEU A 4 7.31 2.89 -6.25
C LEU A 4 7.43 1.35 -6.24
N ILE A 5 6.31 0.64 -6.12
CA ILE A 5 6.26 -0.82 -6.15
C ILE A 5 6.34 -1.35 -7.58
N ASN A 6 5.41 -0.92 -8.45
CA ASN A 6 5.19 -1.56 -9.74
C ASN A 6 5.96 -0.88 -10.89
N THR A 7 5.92 0.45 -10.94
CA THR A 7 6.51 1.22 -12.04
C THR A 7 8.04 1.28 -11.91
N TYR A 8 8.53 1.80 -10.78
CA TYR A 8 9.96 2.01 -10.55
C TYR A 8 10.66 0.82 -9.90
N ARG A 9 9.89 -0.09 -9.26
CA ARG A 9 10.40 -1.30 -8.61
C ARG A 9 11.56 -1.00 -7.66
N VAL A 10 11.38 0.01 -6.82
CA VAL A 10 12.36 0.43 -5.79
C VAL A 10 11.88 0.15 -4.37
N ALA A 11 10.59 -0.13 -4.19
CA ALA A 11 10.04 -0.60 -2.93
C ALA A 11 10.00 -2.12 -2.90
N LEU A 12 10.41 -2.72 -1.79
CA LEU A 12 10.45 -4.15 -1.54
C LEU A 12 9.62 -4.51 -0.29
N PRO A 13 8.98 -5.69 -0.25
CA PRO A 13 8.28 -6.15 0.94
C PRO A 13 9.27 -6.49 2.06
N LEU A 14 8.84 -6.39 3.31
CA LEU A 14 9.63 -6.87 4.45
C LEU A 14 9.32 -8.35 4.71
N HIS A 15 10.35 -9.17 4.89
CA HIS A 15 10.26 -10.60 5.19
C HIS A 15 9.24 -11.36 4.32
N PRO A 16 9.41 -11.38 2.98
CA PRO A 16 8.49 -12.08 2.08
C PRO A 16 8.37 -13.59 2.39
N GLU A 17 9.34 -14.19 3.06
CA GLU A 17 9.35 -15.59 3.51
C GLU A 17 8.19 -15.95 4.46
N TYR A 18 7.60 -14.96 5.15
CA TYR A 18 6.46 -15.20 6.04
C TYR A 18 5.14 -15.42 5.30
N ARG A 19 5.09 -15.19 3.98
CA ARG A 19 3.94 -15.45 3.11
C ARG A 19 2.63 -14.78 3.56
N THR A 20 2.74 -13.64 4.25
CA THR A 20 1.59 -12.84 4.72
C THR A 20 1.09 -11.83 3.68
N MET A 21 1.77 -11.70 2.54
CA MET A 21 1.53 -10.66 1.53
C MET A 21 1.52 -9.25 2.17
N PRO A 22 2.66 -8.77 2.68
CA PRO A 22 2.71 -7.51 3.42
C PRO A 22 2.26 -6.33 2.55
N MET A 23 1.43 -5.46 3.14
CA MET A 23 0.95 -4.24 2.49
C MET A 23 1.85 -3.02 2.77
N VAL A 24 2.88 -3.18 3.61
CA VAL A 24 3.90 -2.17 3.90
C VAL A 24 5.20 -2.57 3.20
N TRP A 25 5.77 -1.64 2.44
CA TRP A 25 6.95 -1.84 1.61
C TRP A 25 8.01 -0.79 1.95
N TYR A 26 9.27 -1.16 1.78
CA TYR A 26 10.44 -0.38 2.18
C TYR A 26 11.37 -0.14 1.00
N ILE A 27 12.05 1.01 1.01
CA ILE A 27 13.12 1.31 0.06
C ILE A 27 14.45 1.09 0.79
N PRO A 28 15.35 0.22 0.28
CA PRO A 28 16.62 -0.07 0.93
C PRO A 28 17.56 1.15 0.91
N PRO A 29 18.36 1.37 1.96
CA PRO A 29 19.25 2.53 2.05
C PRO A 29 20.52 2.38 1.22
N LEU A 30 21.00 3.48 0.62
CA LEU A 30 22.29 3.54 -0.09
C LEU A 30 23.52 3.73 0.82
N SER A 31 23.34 4.10 2.09
CA SER A 31 24.43 4.50 3.00
C SER A 31 25.58 3.48 3.08
N PRO A 32 25.35 2.17 3.29
CA PRO A 32 26.45 1.21 3.39
C PRO A 32 27.39 1.20 2.17
N VAL A 33 26.86 1.50 0.99
CA VAL A 33 27.60 1.50 -0.27
C VAL A 33 28.37 2.81 -0.42
N VAL A 34 27.71 3.94 -0.22
CA VAL A 34 28.30 5.28 -0.34
C VAL A 34 29.41 5.48 0.70
N ASP A 35 29.20 4.99 1.93
CA ASP A 35 30.17 5.09 3.02
C ASP A 35 31.44 4.29 2.73
N ALA A 36 31.32 3.16 2.04
CA ALA A 36 32.47 2.37 1.61
C ALA A 36 33.27 3.07 0.50
N VAL A 37 32.60 3.57 -0.55
CA VAL A 37 33.26 4.31 -1.65
C VAL A 37 34.01 5.53 -1.13
N SER A 38 33.37 6.28 -0.23
CA SER A 38 33.94 7.52 0.31
C SER A 38 35.18 7.29 1.17
N ARG A 39 35.30 6.12 1.82
CA ARG A 39 36.50 5.74 2.60
C ARG A 39 37.72 5.46 1.72
N ASP A 40 37.50 4.97 0.51
CA ASP A 40 38.56 4.68 -0.46
C ASP A 40 39.01 5.93 -1.23
N GLY A 41 38.54 7.12 -0.83
CA GLY A 41 38.92 8.40 -1.45
C GLY A 41 38.31 8.65 -2.84
N HIS A 42 37.36 7.81 -3.25
CA HIS A 42 36.65 7.92 -4.52
C HIS A 42 35.41 8.81 -4.35
N ASP A 43 34.94 9.41 -5.45
CA ASP A 43 33.70 10.19 -5.45
C ASP A 43 32.51 9.26 -5.23
N GLY A 44 31.96 9.27 -4.01
CA GLY A 44 30.80 8.48 -3.58
C GLY A 44 29.48 8.83 -4.26
N GLU A 45 29.50 9.75 -5.22
CA GLU A 45 28.35 10.11 -6.03
C GLU A 45 28.57 9.91 -7.54
N GLU A 46 29.74 9.41 -7.94
CA GLU A 46 30.03 9.04 -9.33
C GLU A 46 29.51 7.62 -9.62
N LEU A 47 28.85 7.45 -10.77
CA LEU A 47 28.11 6.23 -11.09
C LEU A 47 29.01 4.99 -11.17
N GLY A 48 30.18 5.11 -11.81
CA GLY A 48 31.14 4.01 -11.94
C GLY A 48 31.65 3.51 -10.60
N ASN A 49 32.02 4.43 -9.70
CA ASN A 49 32.46 4.12 -8.34
C ASN A 49 31.34 3.47 -7.51
N LEU A 50 30.11 4.00 -7.63
CA LEU A 50 28.94 3.44 -6.95
C LEU A 50 28.61 2.01 -7.45
N PHE A 51 28.64 1.78 -8.76
CA PHE A 51 28.40 0.45 -9.33
C PHE A 51 29.50 -0.53 -8.96
N GLY A 52 30.77 -0.10 -9.01
CA GLY A 52 31.89 -0.91 -8.55
C GLY A 52 31.78 -1.30 -7.08
N ALA A 53 31.35 -0.37 -6.22
CA ALA A 53 31.15 -0.67 -4.81
C ALA A 53 29.95 -1.57 -4.52
N LEU A 54 28.87 -1.46 -5.29
CA LEU A 54 27.74 -2.40 -5.20
C LEU A 54 28.20 -3.84 -5.45
N GLU A 55 29.10 -4.04 -6.42
CA GLU A 55 29.65 -5.35 -6.75
C GLU A 55 30.68 -5.85 -5.70
N ALA A 56 31.42 -4.93 -5.09
CA ALA A 56 32.44 -5.24 -4.08
C ALA A 56 31.85 -5.60 -2.70
N LEU A 57 30.72 -4.99 -2.31
CA LEU A 57 30.15 -5.10 -0.96
C LEU A 57 29.17 -6.28 -0.83
N ARG A 58 29.67 -7.50 -1.00
CA ARG A 58 28.86 -8.73 -0.91
C ARG A 58 28.19 -8.96 0.45
N ILE A 59 28.88 -8.63 1.55
CA ILE A 59 28.40 -8.92 2.92
C ILE A 59 27.21 -8.03 3.31
N PRO A 60 27.24 -6.69 3.13
CA PRO A 60 26.06 -5.85 3.36
C PRO A 60 24.87 -6.18 2.44
N MET A 61 25.15 -6.61 1.21
CA MET A 61 24.11 -6.99 0.26
C MET A 61 23.32 -8.23 0.70
N GLN A 62 24.00 -9.23 1.26
CA GLN A 62 23.34 -10.41 1.81
C GLN A 62 22.38 -10.06 2.94
N TYR A 63 22.78 -9.17 3.85
CA TYR A 63 21.92 -8.72 4.94
C TYR A 63 20.62 -8.06 4.43
N LEU A 64 20.73 -7.17 3.44
CA LEU A 64 19.55 -6.55 2.83
C LEU A 64 18.67 -7.57 2.09
N ALA A 65 19.28 -8.55 1.44
CA ALA A 65 18.55 -9.61 0.75
C ALA A 65 17.77 -10.51 1.71
N GLU A 66 18.35 -10.85 2.86
CA GLU A 66 17.65 -11.60 3.92
C GLU A 66 16.41 -10.85 4.43
N LEU A 67 16.48 -9.52 4.52
CA LEU A 67 15.36 -8.69 5.00
C LEU A 67 14.24 -8.50 3.96
N PHE A 68 14.59 -8.29 2.69
CA PHE A 68 13.66 -7.77 1.69
C PHE A 68 13.26 -8.77 0.61
N THR A 69 14.06 -9.81 0.37
CA THR A 69 13.94 -10.66 -0.83
C THR A 69 14.18 -12.13 -0.53
N ALA A 70 14.07 -12.54 0.74
CA ALA A 70 14.32 -13.91 1.19
C ALA A 70 15.69 -14.47 0.73
N GLY A 71 16.71 -13.62 0.70
CA GLY A 71 18.08 -13.98 0.34
C GLY A 71 18.48 -13.71 -1.12
N ASP A 72 17.58 -13.24 -1.98
CA ASP A 72 17.91 -12.89 -3.37
C ASP A 72 18.61 -11.51 -3.47
N THR A 73 19.94 -11.53 -3.59
CA THR A 73 20.75 -10.30 -3.69
C THR A 73 20.56 -9.54 -5.00
N ALA A 74 20.19 -10.21 -6.09
CA ALA A 74 20.09 -9.58 -7.41
C ALA A 74 18.95 -8.55 -7.47
N VAL A 75 17.85 -8.83 -6.78
CA VAL A 75 16.71 -7.91 -6.68
C VAL A 75 17.12 -6.64 -5.91
N VAL A 76 17.77 -6.79 -4.76
CA VAL A 76 18.25 -5.65 -3.95
C VAL A 76 19.28 -4.84 -4.74
N GLU A 77 20.20 -5.51 -5.44
CA GLU A 77 21.21 -4.85 -6.26
C GLU A 77 20.56 -3.99 -7.35
N GLY A 78 19.55 -4.52 -8.04
CA GLY A 78 18.80 -3.76 -9.03
C GLY A 78 18.12 -2.52 -8.46
N VAL A 79 17.59 -2.60 -7.23
CA VAL A 79 17.01 -1.43 -6.53
C VAL A 79 18.08 -0.40 -6.22
N LEU A 80 19.20 -0.81 -5.63
CA LEU A 80 20.28 0.10 -5.27
C LEU A 80 20.92 0.75 -6.50
N ARG A 81 21.09 0.01 -7.61
CA ARG A 81 21.54 0.57 -8.89
C ARG A 81 20.60 1.68 -9.38
N ARG A 82 19.28 1.50 -9.32
CA ARG A 82 18.29 2.55 -9.69
C ARG A 82 18.40 3.79 -8.80
N LEU A 83 18.53 3.61 -7.49
CA LEU A 83 18.68 4.71 -6.54
C LEU A 83 20.00 5.47 -6.75
N ALA A 84 21.10 4.74 -7.01
CA ALA A 84 22.40 5.31 -7.33
C ALA A 84 22.38 6.10 -8.65
N ALA A 85 21.75 5.54 -9.69
CA ALA A 85 21.57 6.21 -10.98
C ALA A 85 20.78 7.52 -10.84
N MET A 86 19.66 7.50 -10.10
CA MET A 86 18.89 8.73 -9.80
C MET A 86 19.74 9.77 -9.06
N ARG A 87 20.50 9.34 -8.05
CA ARG A 87 21.35 10.25 -7.26
C ARG A 87 22.44 10.89 -8.13
N SER A 88 23.15 10.09 -8.93
CA SER A 88 24.20 10.57 -9.85
C SER A 88 23.63 11.51 -10.91
N TYR A 89 22.51 11.13 -11.55
CA TYR A 89 21.89 11.94 -12.60
C TYR A 89 21.38 13.29 -12.06
N MET A 90 20.68 13.29 -10.94
CA MET A 90 20.17 14.52 -10.32
C MET A 90 21.28 15.40 -9.75
N ARG A 91 22.42 14.82 -9.34
CA ARG A 91 23.60 15.58 -8.93
C ARG A 91 24.15 16.41 -10.08
N ASP A 92 24.32 15.83 -11.26
CA ASP A 92 24.85 16.57 -12.41
C ASP A 92 23.96 17.76 -12.76
N ILE A 93 22.63 17.56 -12.74
CA ILE A 93 21.64 18.64 -12.93
C ILE A 93 21.78 19.73 -11.85
N ASN A 94 21.89 19.33 -10.58
CA ASN A 94 22.02 20.29 -9.47
C ASN A 94 23.34 21.07 -9.51
N LEU A 95 24.39 20.49 -10.09
CA LEU A 95 25.68 21.14 -10.29
C LEU A 95 25.74 21.98 -11.59
N GLY A 96 24.65 22.04 -12.36
CA GLY A 96 24.59 22.76 -13.63
C GLY A 96 25.42 22.12 -14.75
N ARG A 97 25.72 20.82 -14.64
CA ARG A 97 26.38 20.04 -15.68
C ARG A 97 25.35 19.60 -16.73
N GLU A 98 25.83 19.19 -17.89
CA GLU A 98 24.98 18.61 -18.93
C GLU A 98 24.34 17.31 -18.44
N THR A 99 23.08 17.08 -18.83
CA THR A 99 22.40 15.81 -18.51
C THR A 99 23.09 14.67 -19.26
N GLN A 100 23.19 13.53 -18.60
CA GLN A 100 23.84 12.34 -19.13
C GLN A 100 22.79 11.22 -19.30
N PRO A 101 22.13 11.11 -20.47
CA PRO A 101 21.00 10.18 -20.68
C PRO A 101 21.37 8.71 -20.48
N HIS A 102 22.65 8.35 -20.71
CA HIS A 102 23.13 6.99 -20.54
C HIS A 102 23.04 6.48 -19.08
N ILE A 103 22.96 7.39 -18.09
CA ILE A 103 22.84 7.02 -16.68
C ILE A 103 21.47 6.38 -16.41
N PRO A 104 20.31 7.01 -16.71
CA PRO A 104 19.01 6.36 -16.69
C PRO A 104 18.94 5.08 -17.52
N GLU A 105 19.50 5.09 -18.73
CA GLU A 105 19.47 3.92 -19.63
C GLU A 105 20.17 2.70 -19.03
N SER A 106 21.25 2.90 -18.27
CA SER A 106 22.01 1.81 -17.61
C SER A 106 21.17 0.99 -16.62
N VAL A 107 20.08 1.57 -16.09
CA VAL A 107 19.15 0.91 -15.16
C VAL A 107 17.78 0.63 -15.80
N GLY A 108 17.67 0.82 -17.12
CA GLY A 108 16.44 0.60 -17.88
C GLY A 108 15.35 1.62 -17.59
N MET A 109 15.72 2.86 -17.25
CA MET A 109 14.80 3.97 -17.01
C MET A 109 15.01 5.08 -18.03
N THR A 110 13.99 5.90 -18.27
CA THR A 110 14.13 7.15 -19.04
C THR A 110 14.49 8.32 -18.13
N GLU A 111 14.95 9.43 -18.71
CA GLU A 111 15.22 10.67 -17.98
C GLU A 111 13.95 11.14 -17.23
N GLU A 112 12.78 11.09 -17.86
CA GLU A 112 11.51 11.48 -17.25
C GLU A 112 11.14 10.58 -16.07
N GLN A 113 11.38 9.27 -16.19
CA GLN A 113 11.14 8.34 -15.09
C GLN A 113 12.04 8.62 -13.88
N ILE A 114 13.30 9.01 -14.13
CA ILE A 114 14.20 9.43 -13.05
C ILE A 114 13.72 10.73 -12.41
N TYR A 115 13.30 11.72 -13.19
CA TYR A 115 12.75 12.97 -12.66
C TYR A 115 11.49 12.77 -11.82
N GLU A 116 10.54 11.96 -12.29
CA GLU A 116 9.32 11.67 -11.53
C GLU A 116 9.62 10.85 -10.27
N MET A 117 10.56 9.90 -10.33
CA MET A 117 11.02 9.19 -9.14
C MET A 117 11.68 10.14 -8.13
N TYR A 118 12.52 11.07 -8.59
CA TYR A 118 13.13 12.11 -7.75
C TYR A 118 12.06 13.03 -7.12
N ARG A 119 11.04 13.41 -7.89
CA ARG A 119 9.91 14.20 -7.38
C ARG A 119 9.21 13.48 -6.22
N LEU A 120 8.95 12.18 -6.36
CA LEU A 120 8.29 11.40 -5.31
C LEU A 120 9.17 11.18 -4.07
N LEU A 121 10.48 10.98 -4.24
CA LEU A 121 11.39 10.62 -3.15
C LEU A 121 12.06 11.81 -2.46
N ALA A 122 12.50 12.81 -3.22
CA ALA A 122 13.30 13.93 -2.71
C ALA A 122 12.46 15.19 -2.47
N ILE A 123 11.60 15.58 -3.43
CA ILE A 123 10.70 16.73 -3.24
C ILE A 123 9.55 16.34 -2.31
N ALA A 124 8.93 15.19 -2.61
CA ALA A 124 7.97 14.48 -1.77
C ALA A 124 6.86 15.39 -1.20
N LYS A 125 6.16 16.14 -2.07
CA LYS A 125 5.06 17.02 -1.66
C LYS A 125 3.99 16.24 -0.91
N TYR A 126 3.33 16.89 0.05
CA TYR A 126 2.33 16.24 0.91
C TYR A 126 1.20 15.56 0.12
N GLU A 127 0.66 16.27 -0.87
CA GLU A 127 -0.42 15.79 -1.75
C GLU A 127 -0.02 14.58 -2.61
N GLU A 128 1.27 14.41 -2.90
CA GLU A 128 1.79 13.29 -3.68
C GLU A 128 2.14 12.09 -2.78
N ARG A 129 2.46 12.36 -1.51
CA ARG A 129 2.80 11.34 -0.51
C ARG A 129 1.55 10.64 0.02
N TYR A 130 0.50 11.40 0.30
CA TYR A 130 -0.72 10.91 0.94
C TYR A 130 -1.92 11.00 0.01
N VAL A 131 -2.03 10.04 -0.90
CA VAL A 131 -3.22 9.85 -1.75
C VAL A 131 -4.13 8.81 -1.08
N ILE A 132 -4.78 9.23 0.01
CA ILE A 132 -5.71 8.38 0.77
C ILE A 132 -7.14 8.79 0.39
N PRO A 133 -7.89 7.95 -0.35
CA PRO A 133 -9.27 8.26 -0.67
C PRO A 133 -10.13 8.27 0.59
N THR A 134 -11.18 9.07 0.60
CA THR A 134 -12.19 9.02 1.66
C THR A 134 -12.82 7.63 1.69
N ALA A 135 -12.87 6.99 2.86
CA ALA A 135 -13.62 5.77 3.03
C ALA A 135 -15.10 6.06 2.73
N PHE A 136 -15.59 5.56 1.60
CA PHE A 136 -16.98 5.71 1.23
C PHE A 136 -17.80 4.77 2.13
N SER A 137 -18.54 5.34 3.09
CA SER A 137 -19.47 4.57 3.91
C SER A 137 -20.84 5.24 3.96
N PRO A 138 -21.73 4.93 3.01
CA PRO A 138 -23.11 5.42 3.04
C PRO A 138 -23.90 4.77 4.19
N GLN A 139 -23.63 3.50 4.53
CA GLN A 139 -24.33 2.80 5.61
C GLN A 139 -23.75 3.04 7.00
N ALA A 140 -22.43 3.26 7.17
CA ALA A 140 -21.90 3.49 8.52
C ALA A 140 -22.25 4.87 9.09
N ARG A 141 -22.56 5.88 8.26
CA ARG A 141 -22.94 7.22 8.77
C ARG A 141 -24.31 7.23 9.48
N GLU A 142 -25.25 6.41 9.02
CA GLU A 142 -26.55 6.22 9.71
C GLU A 142 -26.37 5.43 11.02
N LEU A 143 -25.38 4.51 11.07
CA LEU A 143 -24.99 3.78 12.29
C LEU A 143 -24.11 4.60 13.25
N GLU A 144 -23.28 5.54 12.77
CA GLU A 144 -22.42 6.41 13.59
C GLU A 144 -23.20 7.50 14.33
N GLN A 145 -24.33 7.96 13.78
CA GLN A 145 -25.24 8.88 14.50
C GLN A 145 -25.87 8.22 15.72
N MET A 146 -25.92 6.88 15.78
CA MET A 146 -26.18 6.14 17.00
C MET A 146 -24.85 5.99 17.75
N GLY A 147 -24.51 7.01 18.54
CA GLY A 147 -23.23 7.16 19.23
C GLY A 147 -22.65 5.85 19.79
N CYS A 148 -21.72 5.26 19.05
CA CYS A 148 -20.99 4.07 19.47
C CYS A 148 -19.80 4.48 20.35
N SER A 149 -20.08 5.03 21.53
CA SER A 149 -19.09 5.11 22.61
C SER A 149 -19.33 3.93 23.55
N LEU A 150 -18.46 2.93 23.50
CA LEU A 150 -18.50 1.74 24.39
C LEU A 150 -18.09 2.05 25.85
N THR A 151 -17.98 3.33 26.21
CA THR A 151 -17.61 3.79 27.55
C THR A 151 -18.81 4.04 28.46
N GLY A 152 -20.04 3.81 27.98
CA GLY A 152 -21.26 3.88 28.79
C GLY A 152 -21.66 2.50 29.32
N ASP A 153 -22.08 2.45 30.59
CA ASP A 153 -22.67 1.26 31.18
C ASP A 153 -23.94 0.85 30.40
N GLY A 154 -24.05 -0.43 30.02
CA GLY A 154 -25.13 -0.95 29.17
C GLY A 154 -25.00 -0.74 27.65
N GLY A 155 -23.80 -0.38 27.15
CA GLY A 155 -23.53 -0.27 25.70
C GLY A 155 -23.53 -1.61 24.95
N PRO A 156 -23.73 -1.61 23.61
CA PRO A 156 -23.75 -2.83 22.81
C PRO A 156 -22.40 -3.56 22.91
N GLY A 157 -22.41 -4.77 23.48
CA GLY A 157 -21.21 -5.57 23.76
C GLY A 157 -20.86 -5.73 25.25
N MET A 158 -21.57 -5.03 26.15
CA MET A 158 -21.43 -5.12 27.61
C MET A 158 -22.62 -5.88 28.23
N TYR A 159 -22.88 -7.10 27.77
CA TYR A 159 -23.81 -8.02 28.44
C TYR A 159 -23.00 -9.16 29.04
N GLU A 160 -23.15 -9.42 30.34
CA GLU A 160 -22.47 -10.54 31.01
C GLU A 160 -23.04 -11.91 30.60
N ASP A 161 -24.17 -11.95 29.88
CA ASP A 161 -24.80 -13.21 29.47
C ASP A 161 -25.43 -13.09 28.08
N GLY A 162 -25.16 -14.06 27.21
CA GLY A 162 -25.49 -14.08 25.78
C GLY A 162 -26.98 -14.25 25.46
N GLY A 163 -27.83 -13.33 25.93
CA GLY A 163 -29.26 -13.30 25.62
C GLY A 163 -29.58 -12.58 24.29
N PRO A 164 -30.66 -12.97 23.59
CA PRO A 164 -31.04 -12.39 22.31
C PRO A 164 -31.46 -10.91 22.45
N VAL A 165 -30.99 -10.10 21.51
CA VAL A 165 -31.21 -8.65 21.45
C VAL A 165 -32.69 -8.34 21.19
N PRO A 166 -33.39 -7.53 22.02
CA PRO A 166 -34.73 -7.10 21.68
C PRO A 166 -34.67 -6.05 20.58
N VAL A 167 -35.14 -6.43 19.39
CA VAL A 167 -35.41 -5.49 18.29
C VAL A 167 -36.47 -4.50 18.78
N SER A 168 -36.18 -3.20 18.72
CA SER A 168 -37.15 -2.17 19.12
C SER A 168 -38.36 -2.21 18.18
N VAL A 169 -39.55 -1.92 18.71
CA VAL A 169 -40.81 -1.93 17.93
C VAL A 169 -40.74 -1.01 16.70
N GLU A 170 -39.86 -0.01 16.74
CA GLU A 170 -39.56 0.89 15.62
C GLU A 170 -38.88 0.18 14.43
N THR A 171 -38.02 -0.82 14.68
CA THR A 171 -37.38 -1.60 13.61
C THR A 171 -38.37 -2.54 12.91
N PHE A 172 -39.38 -3.04 13.64
CA PHE A 172 -40.42 -3.91 13.08
C PHE A 172 -41.32 -3.19 12.06
N HIS A 173 -41.69 -1.93 12.35
CA HIS A 173 -42.51 -1.14 11.43
C HIS A 173 -41.75 -0.61 10.21
N ALA A 174 -40.42 -0.45 10.30
CA ALA A 174 -39.58 -0.10 9.15
C ALA A 174 -39.50 -1.23 8.12
N GLN A 175 -39.49 -2.49 8.56
CA GLN A 175 -39.36 -3.66 7.70
C GLN A 175 -40.64 -3.98 6.90
N GLN A 176 -41.81 -3.68 7.45
CA GLN A 176 -43.12 -3.84 6.77
C GLN A 176 -43.33 -2.93 5.54
N ARG A 177 -42.47 -1.93 5.33
CA ARG A 177 -42.51 -1.07 4.12
C ARG A 177 -41.71 -1.64 2.95
N SER A 178 -40.92 -2.68 3.17
CA SER A 178 -40.21 -3.37 2.09
C SER A 178 -41.13 -4.41 1.45
N THR A 179 -41.23 -4.40 0.12
CA THR A 179 -41.89 -5.46 -0.67
C THR A 179 -41.00 -6.72 -0.80
N GLN A 180 -39.89 -6.76 -0.08
CA GLN A 180 -38.96 -7.87 -0.04
C GLN A 180 -39.28 -8.77 1.16
N VAL A 181 -39.43 -10.05 0.86
CA VAL A 181 -39.75 -11.08 1.86
C VAL A 181 -38.46 -11.47 2.56
N ASP A 182 -38.41 -11.26 3.86
CA ASP A 182 -37.30 -11.71 4.69
C ASP A 182 -37.41 -13.23 4.93
N LEU A 183 -36.41 -13.96 4.44
CA LEU A 183 -36.38 -15.42 4.49
C LEU A 183 -36.09 -15.96 5.89
N LEU A 184 -35.61 -15.12 6.82
CA LEU A 184 -35.34 -15.52 8.21
C LEU A 184 -36.61 -15.55 9.07
N THR A 185 -37.70 -14.94 8.60
CA THR A 185 -39.00 -14.86 9.30
C THR A 185 -40.15 -15.55 8.55
N TRP A 186 -39.89 -16.16 7.40
CA TRP A 186 -40.90 -16.84 6.59
C TRP A 186 -41.19 -18.26 7.08
N ASP A 187 -42.45 -18.52 7.43
CA ASP A 187 -42.92 -19.76 8.08
C ASP A 187 -43.30 -20.88 7.08
N GLY A 188 -43.01 -20.73 5.79
CA GLY A 188 -43.19 -21.81 4.80
C GLY A 188 -44.62 -22.14 4.35
N ASP A 189 -45.62 -21.89 5.19
CA ASP A 189 -47.00 -22.35 4.99
C ASP A 189 -47.85 -21.47 4.06
N GLN A 190 -47.36 -20.29 3.66
CA GLN A 190 -48.04 -19.39 2.72
C GLN A 190 -47.07 -18.90 1.64
N PRO A 191 -47.46 -18.95 0.34
CA PRO A 191 -46.63 -18.40 -0.72
C PRO A 191 -46.47 -16.87 -0.51
N PRO A 192 -45.24 -16.34 -0.57
CA PRO A 192 -45.01 -14.91 -0.32
C PRO A 192 -45.70 -14.03 -1.37
N VAL A 193 -46.35 -12.95 -0.91
CA VAL A 193 -47.03 -11.98 -1.79
C VAL A 193 -46.00 -11.36 -2.73
N GLY A 194 -46.21 -11.54 -4.04
CA GLY A 194 -45.33 -11.01 -5.09
C GLY A 194 -44.32 -12.00 -5.68
N MET A 195 -44.20 -13.23 -5.16
CA MET A 195 -43.31 -14.24 -5.74
C MET A 195 -43.91 -14.92 -7.00
N PHE A 196 -45.24 -14.93 -7.14
CA PHE A 196 -45.94 -15.47 -8.31
C PHE A 196 -46.96 -14.45 -8.85
N PRO A 197 -47.09 -14.32 -10.18
CA PRO A 197 -48.10 -13.46 -10.79
C PRO A 197 -49.51 -13.98 -10.44
N GLU A 198 -50.42 -13.06 -10.14
CA GLU A 198 -51.81 -13.42 -9.81
C GLU A 198 -52.47 -14.15 -10.99
N LYS A 199 -53.09 -15.31 -10.71
CA LYS A 199 -53.87 -16.04 -11.70
C LYS A 199 -55.05 -15.17 -12.15
N GLN A 200 -54.98 -14.63 -13.37
CA GLN A 200 -56.15 -14.09 -14.05
C GLN A 200 -57.19 -15.20 -14.19
N GLN A 201 -58.29 -15.11 -13.43
CA GLN A 201 -59.48 -15.91 -13.67
C GLN A 201 -60.11 -15.43 -14.98
N ARG A 202 -60.32 -16.37 -15.91
CA ARG A 202 -61.15 -16.17 -17.10
C ARG A 202 -62.62 -16.17 -16.74
#